data_AF-A0A8T4DJR4-F1
#
_entry.id   AF-A0A8T4DJR4-F1
#
_cell.length_a   1.000
_cell.length_b   1.000
_cell.length_c   1.000
_cell.angle_alpha   90.00
_cell.angle_beta   90.00
_cell.angle_gamma   90.00
#
_symmetry.space_group_name_H-M   'P 1'
#
loop_
_entity.id
_entity.type
_entity.pdbx_description
1 polymer ?
#
loop_
_entity_poly.entity_id
_entity_poly.type
_entity_poly.pdbx_seq_one_letter_code
_entity_poly.pdbx_strand_id
1 'polypeptide(L)'
;EAREKSRAGMRIFVREGSSAKNLKALIGLEDAFALCTDDKHADDLLRTGHMDHLLSMAVGEGKDPIDALRMATLNPARHYSLDGGSFEESRRANILVLDGLEDFLPRSVYFHGKEICRNGSLLARPKTLTRNMRVMNAKKIGPGHLNVVEKYRDHIIGAIDGELTTMHLHQGASMLADAQKLAVIDRYEGKCLSCAYVKGFGLRGCAIAQTIAHDSHNIIATGSDDWLIVEAVNGLIDLGGGIVARSPSESIEIALDVSGLMSTMAPEDLGRKLGALDRFLSEHGAMMQNTVTTLSFMALLVIPHLKLSDKGLFDVDSFKFIDKC
;
A
#
# COMPACT_ATOMS: atom_id res chain seq x y z
N GLU A 1 -18.18 6.89 14.01
CA GLU A 1 -18.05 5.74 13.09
C GLU A 1 -17.93 4.37 13.78
N ALA A 2 -16.81 3.99 14.42
CA ALA A 2 -16.63 2.62 14.94
C ALA A 2 -17.75 2.15 15.89
N ARG A 3 -18.13 2.97 16.87
CA ARG A 3 -19.27 2.68 17.78
C ARG A 3 -20.61 2.57 17.06
N GLU A 4 -20.81 3.36 16.00
CA GLU A 4 -22.04 3.33 15.21
C GLU A 4 -22.13 2.03 14.41
N LYS A 5 -21.04 1.63 13.74
CA LYS A 5 -20.90 0.34 13.06
C LYS A 5 -21.09 -0.84 14.03
N SER A 6 -20.50 -0.78 15.23
CA SER A 6 -20.67 -1.81 16.26
C SER A 6 -22.15 -1.93 16.70
N ARG A 7 -22.82 -0.81 16.98
CA ARG A 7 -24.26 -0.78 17.31
C ARG A 7 -25.15 -1.31 16.19
N ALA A 8 -24.73 -1.17 14.94
CA ALA A 8 -25.42 -1.75 13.79
C ALA A 8 -25.15 -3.26 13.60
N GLY A 9 -24.38 -3.88 14.49
CA GLY A 9 -24.05 -5.31 14.45
C GLY A 9 -22.84 -5.66 13.58
N MET A 10 -22.09 -4.67 13.08
CA MET A 10 -20.86 -4.93 12.33
C MET A 10 -19.73 -5.32 13.28
N ARG A 11 -18.93 -6.31 12.89
CA ARG A 11 -17.67 -6.61 13.57
C ARG A 11 -16.63 -5.56 13.18
N ILE A 12 -16.03 -4.91 14.17
CA ILE A 12 -14.96 -3.94 13.93
C ILE A 12 -13.62 -4.65 13.95
N PHE A 13 -12.84 -4.46 12.89
CA PHE A 13 -11.42 -4.79 12.85
C PHE A 13 -10.64 -3.49 13.00
N VAL A 14 -9.93 -3.37 14.12
CA VAL A 14 -9.07 -2.24 14.45
C VAL A 14 -7.77 -2.40 13.69
N ARG A 15 -7.55 -1.47 12.76
CA ARG A 15 -6.43 -1.51 11.82
C ARG A 15 -5.21 -0.76 12.35
N GLU A 16 -4.03 -1.36 12.16
CA GLU A 16 -2.74 -0.68 12.25
C GLU A 16 -1.80 -1.17 11.13
N GLY A 17 -1.87 -0.50 9.99
CA GLY A 17 -1.06 -0.78 8.81
C GLY A 17 0.05 0.24 8.59
N SER A 18 0.78 0.11 7.48
CA SER A 18 1.81 1.07 7.09
C SER A 18 1.17 2.41 6.68
N SER A 19 0.02 2.37 6.01
CA SER A 19 -0.65 3.53 5.41
C SER A 19 -1.74 4.14 6.30
N ALA A 20 -2.45 3.32 7.06
CA ALA A 20 -3.59 3.76 7.87
C ALA A 20 -3.53 3.16 9.27
N LYS A 21 -3.57 4.05 10.27
CA LYS A 21 -3.28 3.75 11.68
C LYS A 21 -4.44 4.21 12.56
N ASN A 22 -5.14 3.26 13.16
CA ASN A 22 -6.35 3.53 13.93
C ASN A 22 -6.35 2.88 15.31
N LEU A 23 -5.31 2.12 15.68
CA LEU A 23 -5.30 1.33 16.91
C LEU A 23 -5.49 2.20 18.14
N LYS A 24 -4.66 3.23 18.29
CA LYS A 24 -4.69 4.12 19.47
C LYS A 24 -6.08 4.74 19.71
N ALA A 25 -6.75 5.13 18.64
CA ALA A 25 -8.06 5.77 18.72
C ALA A 25 -9.20 4.78 19.07
N LEU A 26 -9.02 3.49 18.76
CA LEU A 26 -10.10 2.50 18.80
C LEU A 26 -9.94 1.41 19.87
N ILE A 27 -8.72 1.16 20.37
CA ILE A 27 -8.42 -0.01 21.21
C ILE A 27 -9.16 0.01 22.55
N GLY A 28 -9.39 1.18 23.12
CA GLY A 28 -10.10 1.35 24.40
C GLY A 28 -11.64 1.36 24.29
N LEU A 29 -12.21 1.13 23.11
CA LEU A 29 -13.65 1.30 22.92
C LEU A 29 -14.46 0.07 23.36
N GLU A 30 -14.13 -1.12 22.84
CA GLU A 30 -14.87 -2.36 23.12
C GLU A 30 -13.96 -3.59 22.98
N ASP A 31 -14.11 -4.59 23.85
CA ASP A 31 -13.31 -5.83 23.81
C ASP A 31 -13.79 -6.83 22.75
N ALA A 32 -14.98 -6.61 22.19
CA ALA A 32 -15.53 -7.43 21.12
C ALA A 32 -14.86 -7.14 19.75
N PHE A 33 -14.03 -6.12 19.65
CA PHE A 33 -13.34 -5.77 18.41
C PHE A 33 -12.26 -6.80 18.07
N ALA A 34 -11.88 -6.91 16.80
CA ALA A 34 -10.76 -7.71 16.33
C ALA A 34 -9.60 -6.80 15.92
N LEU A 35 -8.40 -7.36 15.78
CA LEU A 35 -7.22 -6.64 15.24
C LEU A 35 -6.97 -7.04 13.78
N CYS A 36 -6.53 -6.09 12.96
CA CYS A 36 -5.95 -6.36 11.64
C CYS A 36 -4.82 -5.36 11.32
N THR A 37 -3.97 -5.74 10.39
CA THR A 37 -2.95 -4.84 9.83
C THR A 37 -3.41 -4.15 8.56
N ASP A 38 -4.29 -4.79 7.79
CA ASP A 38 -4.60 -4.39 6.41
C ASP A 38 -3.31 -4.39 5.58
N ASP A 39 -2.93 -3.27 4.96
CA ASP A 39 -1.69 -3.17 4.20
C ASP A 39 -0.46 -2.93 5.10
N LYS A 40 0.54 -3.82 4.97
CA LYS A 40 1.89 -3.66 5.56
C LYS A 40 2.95 -3.78 4.47
N HIS A 41 3.85 -2.81 4.42
CA HIS A 41 5.03 -2.90 3.56
C HIS A 41 6.08 -3.84 4.16
N ALA A 42 6.93 -4.41 3.30
CA ALA A 42 7.96 -5.36 3.73
C ALA A 42 8.99 -4.75 4.68
N ASP A 43 9.41 -3.51 4.45
CA ASP A 43 10.34 -2.78 5.32
C ASP A 43 9.70 -2.46 6.69
N ASP A 44 8.43 -2.06 6.71
CA ASP A 44 7.70 -1.79 7.95
C ASP A 44 7.46 -3.08 8.75
N LEU A 45 7.17 -4.19 8.07
CA LEU A 45 7.04 -5.52 8.69
C LEU A 45 8.35 -5.95 9.36
N LEU A 46 9.49 -5.74 8.69
CA LEU A 46 10.82 -6.05 9.23
C LEU A 46 11.20 -5.17 10.42
N ARG A 47 10.80 -3.89 10.38
CA ARG A 47 11.15 -2.91 11.43
C ARG A 47 10.28 -3.03 12.66
N THR A 48 8.97 -3.21 12.47
CA THR A 48 7.99 -3.08 13.55
C THR A 48 7.37 -4.39 13.99
N GLY A 49 7.32 -5.39 13.10
CA GLY A 49 6.58 -6.64 13.31
C GLY A 49 5.18 -6.62 12.67
N HIS A 50 4.42 -7.67 12.95
CA HIS A 50 3.07 -7.88 12.40
C HIS A 50 2.02 -7.75 13.51
N MET A 51 1.33 -8.84 13.85
CA MET A 51 0.29 -8.86 14.88
C MET A 51 0.88 -8.75 16.29
N ASP A 52 2.10 -9.25 16.49
CA ASP A 52 2.91 -9.06 17.69
C ASP A 52 3.05 -7.58 18.05
N HIS A 53 3.36 -6.73 17.06
CA HIS A 53 3.41 -5.28 17.23
C HIS A 53 2.08 -4.68 17.68
N LEU A 54 0.98 -5.08 17.04
CA LEU A 54 -0.37 -4.58 17.38
C LEU A 54 -0.77 -4.97 18.80
N LEU A 55 -0.43 -6.19 19.22
CA LEU A 55 -0.65 -6.66 20.59
C LEU A 55 0.18 -5.85 21.59
N SER A 56 1.47 -5.65 21.33
CA SER A 56 2.35 -4.84 22.17
C SER A 56 1.85 -3.39 22.26
N MET A 57 1.44 -2.79 21.14
CA MET A 57 0.82 -1.46 21.11
C MET A 57 -0.47 -1.41 21.92
N ALA A 58 -1.36 -2.40 21.78
CA ALA A 58 -2.60 -2.44 22.52
C ALA A 58 -2.36 -2.46 24.03
N VAL A 59 -1.43 -3.30 24.50
CA VAL A 59 -1.04 -3.35 25.91
C VAL A 59 -0.38 -2.04 26.36
N GLY A 60 0.49 -1.46 25.53
CA GLY A 60 1.12 -0.17 25.80
C GLY A 60 0.12 1.00 25.93
N GLU A 61 -1.00 0.92 25.23
CA GLU A 61 -2.12 1.87 25.34
C GLU A 61 -3.12 1.49 26.47
N GLY A 62 -2.76 0.51 27.31
CA GLY A 62 -3.49 0.15 28.54
C GLY A 62 -4.52 -0.98 28.40
N LYS A 63 -4.56 -1.69 27.26
CA LYS A 63 -5.41 -2.87 27.09
C LYS A 63 -4.90 -4.03 27.94
N ASP A 64 -5.82 -4.78 28.56
CA ASP A 64 -5.45 -6.02 29.23
C ASP A 64 -4.82 -7.01 28.22
N PRO A 65 -3.67 -7.65 28.52
CA PRO A 65 -3.00 -8.54 27.58
C PRO A 65 -3.82 -9.76 27.14
N ILE A 66 -4.69 -10.28 28.02
CA ILE A 66 -5.56 -11.42 27.68
C ILE A 66 -6.67 -10.95 26.74
N ASP A 67 -7.24 -9.77 26.98
CA ASP A 67 -8.22 -9.20 26.05
C ASP A 67 -7.59 -8.83 24.70
N ALA A 68 -6.37 -8.30 24.68
CA ALA A 68 -5.62 -8.08 23.44
C ALA A 68 -5.43 -9.39 22.66
N LEU A 69 -5.03 -10.48 23.33
CA LEU A 69 -4.94 -11.81 22.70
C LEU A 69 -6.29 -12.27 22.16
N ARG A 70 -7.40 -12.07 22.89
CA ARG A 70 -8.76 -12.41 22.42
C ARG A 70 -9.13 -11.63 21.16
N MET A 71 -8.74 -10.35 21.06
CA MET A 71 -8.95 -9.53 19.86
C MET A 71 -8.16 -10.03 18.65
N ALA A 72 -6.98 -10.63 18.86
CA ALA A 72 -6.17 -11.22 17.78
C ALA A 72 -6.52 -12.69 17.45
N THR A 73 -7.22 -13.40 18.34
CA THR A 73 -7.44 -14.86 18.22
C THR A 73 -8.92 -15.22 18.20
N LEU A 74 -9.59 -15.17 19.35
CA LEU A 74 -10.96 -15.64 19.53
C LEU A 74 -11.99 -14.83 18.74
N ASN A 75 -11.86 -13.51 18.73
CA ASN A 75 -12.79 -12.62 18.05
C ASN A 75 -12.80 -12.81 16.52
N PRO A 76 -11.64 -12.80 15.81
CA PRO A 76 -11.61 -13.09 14.38
C PRO A 76 -12.01 -14.54 14.08
N ALA A 77 -11.63 -15.52 14.92
CA ALA A 77 -12.03 -16.91 14.73
C ALA A 77 -13.56 -17.08 14.79
N ARG A 78 -14.24 -16.45 15.76
CA ARG A 78 -15.70 -16.45 15.83
C ARG A 78 -16.35 -15.74 14.65
N HIS A 79 -15.78 -14.62 14.20
CA HIS A 79 -16.32 -13.86 13.07
C HIS A 79 -16.29 -14.66 11.77
N TYR A 80 -15.14 -15.29 11.46
CA TYR A 80 -14.95 -16.06 10.23
C TYR A 80 -15.31 -17.54 10.37
N SER A 81 -15.83 -17.97 11.52
CA SER A 81 -16.12 -19.39 11.82
C SER A 81 -14.90 -20.31 11.61
N LEU A 82 -13.72 -19.85 12.03
CA LEU A 82 -12.48 -20.60 11.90
C LEU A 82 -12.31 -21.61 13.04
N ASP A 83 -11.80 -22.78 12.69
CA ASP A 83 -11.39 -23.85 13.60
C ASP A 83 -10.05 -23.49 14.27
N GLY A 84 -10.10 -22.53 15.20
CA GLY A 84 -8.96 -22.00 15.94
C GLY A 84 -9.36 -20.88 16.91
N GLY A 85 -8.37 -20.15 17.43
CA GLY A 85 -8.58 -18.97 18.28
C GLY A 85 -8.91 -19.25 19.76
N SER A 86 -9.03 -20.52 20.16
CA SER A 86 -9.17 -20.95 21.56
C SER A 86 -8.52 -22.33 21.78
N PHE A 87 -8.21 -22.63 23.05
CA PHE A 87 -7.76 -23.96 23.47
C PHE A 87 -8.96 -24.78 23.96
N GLU A 88 -9.44 -25.68 23.10
CA GLU A 88 -10.53 -26.61 23.40
C GLU A 88 -10.17 -27.99 22.82
N GLU A 89 -10.68 -29.06 23.42
CA GLU A 89 -10.54 -30.40 22.86
C GLU A 89 -11.09 -30.44 21.42
N SER A 90 -10.44 -31.22 20.55
CA SER A 90 -10.80 -31.39 19.14
C SER A 90 -10.63 -30.18 18.22
N ARG A 91 -10.14 -29.03 18.71
CA ARG A 91 -9.73 -27.91 17.84
C ARG A 91 -8.32 -28.12 17.27
N ARG A 92 -8.02 -27.44 16.16
CA ARG A 92 -6.66 -27.43 15.59
C ARG A 92 -5.63 -26.87 16.59
N ALA A 93 -4.54 -27.62 16.76
CA ALA A 93 -3.40 -27.22 17.57
C ALA A 93 -2.51 -26.19 16.85
N ASN A 94 -3.03 -24.98 16.67
CA ASN A 94 -2.27 -23.80 16.27
C ASN A 94 -1.90 -23.01 17.53
N ILE A 95 -0.65 -23.12 17.98
CA ILE A 95 -0.23 -22.74 19.32
C ILE A 95 0.98 -21.83 19.25
N LEU A 96 0.93 -20.73 20.01
CA LEU A 96 2.09 -19.89 20.30
C LEU A 96 2.52 -20.15 21.74
N VAL A 97 3.81 -20.41 21.96
CA VAL A 97 4.43 -20.40 23.27
C VAL A 97 5.19 -19.09 23.39
N LEU A 98 4.70 -18.19 24.24
CA LEU A 98 5.27 -16.85 24.42
C LEU A 98 6.19 -16.83 25.65
N ASP A 99 7.23 -16.01 25.60
CA ASP A 99 8.09 -15.74 26.77
C ASP A 99 7.42 -14.77 27.77
N GLY A 100 6.57 -13.87 27.25
CA GLY A 100 5.82 -12.90 28.02
C GLY A 100 4.69 -12.29 27.18
N LEU A 101 3.94 -11.37 27.81
CA LEU A 101 2.79 -10.68 27.19
C LEU A 101 3.06 -9.18 26.97
N GLU A 102 4.33 -8.79 26.91
CA GLU A 102 4.76 -7.41 26.66
C GLU A 102 5.05 -7.18 25.17
N ASP A 103 5.88 -8.04 24.58
CA ASP A 103 6.30 -7.98 23.17
C ASP A 103 5.62 -9.05 22.29
N PHE A 104 4.99 -10.04 22.91
CA PHE A 104 4.32 -11.16 22.25
C PHE A 104 5.21 -11.95 21.29
N LEU A 105 6.52 -11.99 21.55
CA LEU A 105 7.46 -12.76 20.74
C LEU A 105 7.35 -14.26 21.08
N PRO A 106 7.08 -15.13 20.08
CA PRO A 106 6.94 -16.55 20.34
C PRO A 106 8.30 -17.24 20.45
N ARG A 107 8.51 -17.96 21.56
CA ARG A 107 9.57 -18.96 21.71
C ARG A 107 9.35 -20.14 20.77
N SER A 108 8.11 -20.62 20.64
CA SER A 108 7.75 -21.70 19.73
C SER A 108 6.41 -21.42 19.04
N VAL A 109 6.32 -21.81 17.77
CA VAL A 109 5.08 -21.79 16.97
C VAL A 109 4.75 -23.20 16.52
N TYR A 110 3.55 -23.65 16.83
CA TYR A 110 2.99 -24.92 16.36
C TYR A 110 1.88 -24.65 15.36
N PHE A 111 1.90 -25.39 14.25
CA PHE A 111 0.85 -25.40 13.24
C PHE A 111 0.37 -26.84 13.06
N HIS A 112 -0.94 -27.06 13.29
CA HIS A 112 -1.55 -28.39 13.31
C HIS A 112 -0.79 -29.39 14.21
N GLY A 113 -0.36 -28.94 15.39
CA GLY A 113 0.33 -29.77 16.40
C GLY A 113 1.81 -30.03 16.12
N LYS A 114 2.35 -29.54 14.99
CA LYS A 114 3.76 -29.65 14.65
C LYS A 114 4.46 -28.32 14.89
N GLU A 115 5.58 -28.35 15.60
CA GLU A 115 6.43 -27.17 15.74
C GLU A 115 7.03 -26.80 14.39
N ILE A 116 6.88 -25.53 13.99
CA ILE A 116 7.35 -24.99 12.70
C ILE A 116 8.35 -23.85 12.88
N CYS A 117 8.40 -23.23 14.05
CA CYS A 117 9.33 -22.15 14.39
C CYS A 117 9.78 -22.30 15.84
N ARG A 118 11.07 -22.03 16.10
CA ARG A 118 11.65 -21.95 17.44
C ARG A 118 12.63 -20.78 17.53
N ASN A 119 12.51 -19.97 18.58
CA ASN A 119 13.33 -18.77 18.83
C ASN A 119 13.45 -17.87 17.59
N GLY A 120 12.30 -17.53 16.98
CA GLY A 120 12.22 -16.68 15.79
C GLY A 120 12.70 -17.33 14.47
N SER A 121 13.18 -18.58 14.50
CA SER A 121 13.69 -19.28 13.32
C SER A 121 12.75 -20.39 12.85
N LEU A 122 12.39 -20.36 11.57
CA LEU A 122 11.65 -21.45 10.93
C LEU A 122 12.47 -22.76 10.95
N LEU A 123 11.84 -23.85 11.37
CA LEU A 123 12.44 -25.19 11.38
C LEU A 123 12.53 -25.80 9.97
N ALA A 124 11.69 -25.34 9.05
CA ALA A 124 11.77 -25.66 7.63
C ALA A 124 11.39 -24.42 6.82
N ARG A 125 12.23 -24.04 5.86
CA ARG A 125 11.91 -22.93 4.96
C ARG A 125 10.86 -23.36 3.93
N PRO A 126 9.82 -22.55 3.67
CA PRO A 126 8.91 -22.81 2.58
C PRO A 126 9.65 -22.74 1.24
N LYS A 127 9.19 -23.51 0.25
CA LYS A 127 9.73 -23.42 -1.11
C LYS A 127 9.26 -22.10 -1.74
N THR A 128 10.20 -21.30 -2.22
CA THR A 128 9.88 -20.11 -3.03
C THR A 128 9.29 -20.56 -4.37
N LEU A 129 8.12 -20.04 -4.71
CA LEU A 129 7.56 -20.19 -6.04
C LEU A 129 8.39 -19.34 -7.01
N THR A 130 9.10 -19.97 -7.95
CA THR A 130 9.98 -19.28 -8.92
C THR A 130 9.28 -18.97 -10.25
N ARG A 131 7.94 -19.02 -10.28
CA ARG A 131 7.22 -18.74 -11.51
C ARG A 131 7.23 -17.24 -11.77
N ASN A 132 7.91 -16.82 -12.84
CA ASN A 132 7.81 -15.46 -13.34
C ASN A 132 6.34 -15.23 -13.76
N MET A 133 5.66 -14.34 -13.05
CA MET A 133 4.25 -13.99 -13.25
C MET A 133 4.10 -12.53 -13.68
N ARG A 134 5.11 -11.98 -14.35
CA ARG A 134 5.08 -10.60 -14.85
C ARG A 134 3.92 -10.41 -15.84
N VAL A 135 3.21 -9.31 -15.67
CA VAL A 135 2.14 -8.86 -16.55
C VAL A 135 2.48 -7.44 -16.99
N MET A 136 3.00 -7.33 -18.22
CA MET A 136 3.44 -6.07 -18.80
C MET A 136 3.30 -6.12 -20.33
N ASN A 137 2.15 -5.66 -20.83
CA ASN A 137 1.86 -5.52 -22.25
C ASN A 137 1.89 -4.06 -22.72
N ALA A 138 2.19 -3.12 -21.82
CA ALA A 138 2.39 -1.72 -22.17
C ALA A 138 3.57 -1.55 -23.14
N LYS A 139 3.44 -0.59 -24.05
CA LYS A 139 4.52 -0.18 -24.95
C LYS A 139 5.27 1.00 -24.37
N LYS A 140 6.54 1.13 -24.74
CA LYS A 140 7.33 2.31 -24.40
C LYS A 140 6.65 3.57 -24.91
N ILE A 141 6.71 4.61 -24.09
CA ILE A 141 6.14 5.93 -24.38
C ILE A 141 7.24 6.94 -24.68
N GLY A 142 6.82 8.10 -25.16
CA GLY A 142 7.66 9.29 -25.38
C GLY A 142 6.91 10.55 -24.92
N PRO A 143 7.58 11.72 -24.85
CA PRO A 143 7.02 12.93 -24.25
C PRO A 143 5.65 13.35 -24.81
N GLY A 144 5.43 13.15 -26.11
CA GLY A 144 4.15 13.46 -26.78
C GLY A 144 2.95 12.63 -26.31
N HIS A 145 3.16 11.58 -25.50
CA HIS A 145 2.08 10.81 -24.88
C HIS A 145 1.59 11.44 -23.56
N LEU A 146 2.38 12.31 -22.91
CA LEU A 146 2.05 12.88 -21.60
C LEU A 146 1.22 14.17 -21.68
N ASN A 147 0.39 14.30 -22.72
CA ASN A 147 -0.46 15.46 -22.89
C ASN A 147 -1.69 15.37 -21.97
N VAL A 148 -1.92 16.42 -21.17
CA VAL A 148 -3.14 16.54 -20.37
C VAL A 148 -4.26 17.05 -21.28
N VAL A 149 -5.39 16.33 -21.30
CA VAL A 149 -6.59 16.70 -22.06
C VAL A 149 -7.04 18.10 -21.65
N GLU A 150 -7.43 18.95 -22.60
CA GLU A 150 -7.76 20.36 -22.32
C GLU A 150 -8.83 20.49 -21.22
N LYS A 151 -9.86 19.63 -21.24
CA LYS A 151 -10.92 19.62 -20.21
C LYS A 151 -10.42 19.26 -18.81
N TYR A 152 -9.25 18.62 -18.67
CA TYR A 152 -8.69 18.26 -17.37
C TYR A 152 -7.87 19.39 -16.76
N ARG A 153 -7.56 20.47 -17.50
CA ARG A 153 -6.65 21.53 -17.02
C ARG A 153 -7.12 22.24 -15.76
N ASP A 154 -8.43 22.37 -15.59
CA ASP A 154 -9.03 23.02 -14.41
C ASP A 154 -9.35 22.03 -13.27
N HIS A 155 -8.97 20.76 -13.42
CA HIS A 155 -9.25 19.68 -12.47
C HIS A 155 -7.95 19.06 -11.97
N ILE A 156 -7.48 19.53 -10.82
CA ILE A 156 -6.22 19.09 -10.23
C ILE A 156 -6.52 18.14 -9.07
N ILE A 157 -5.84 16.99 -9.06
CA ILE A 157 -5.90 16.05 -7.93
C ILE A 157 -5.06 16.61 -6.80
N GLY A 158 -5.65 16.88 -5.64
CA GLY A 158 -4.91 17.22 -4.42
C GLY A 158 -4.61 15.97 -3.61
N ALA A 159 -3.38 15.47 -3.66
CA ALA A 159 -2.96 14.36 -2.81
C ALA A 159 -2.65 14.86 -1.39
N ILE A 160 -3.07 14.10 -0.38
CA ILE A 160 -2.90 14.41 1.04
C ILE A 160 -2.04 13.31 1.66
N ASP A 161 -0.98 13.69 2.38
CA ASP A 161 -0.10 12.71 3.02
C ASP A 161 -0.84 11.97 4.13
N GLY A 162 -0.68 10.64 4.17
CA GLY A 162 -1.33 9.77 5.17
C GLY A 162 -2.83 9.53 4.98
N GLU A 163 -3.44 10.05 3.90
CA GLU A 163 -4.87 9.90 3.63
C GLU A 163 -5.12 9.16 2.30
N LEU A 164 -6.17 8.34 2.28
CA LEU A 164 -6.58 7.63 1.05
C LEU A 164 -7.43 8.52 0.13
N THR A 165 -8.10 9.51 0.72
CA THR A 165 -8.92 10.49 0.00
C THR A 165 -8.07 11.56 -0.65
N THR A 166 -8.53 12.09 -1.78
CA THR A 166 -7.94 13.23 -2.48
C THR A 166 -8.86 14.43 -2.41
N MET A 167 -8.31 15.63 -2.61
CA MET A 167 -9.10 16.82 -2.89
C MET A 167 -9.36 16.96 -4.39
N HIS A 168 -10.50 17.55 -4.73
CA HIS A 168 -10.73 18.09 -6.06
C HIS A 168 -10.40 19.59 -6.06
N LEU A 169 -9.21 19.94 -6.54
CA LEU A 169 -8.77 21.34 -6.62
C LEU A 169 -9.22 21.92 -7.96
N HIS A 170 -10.25 22.77 -7.91
CA HIS A 170 -10.73 23.54 -9.05
C HIS A 170 -10.14 24.94 -9.03
N GLN A 171 -9.42 25.35 -10.08
CA GLN A 171 -9.20 26.74 -10.52
C GLN A 171 -8.10 26.81 -11.58
N GLY A 172 -8.17 27.84 -12.45
CA GLY A 172 -7.36 27.98 -13.68
C GLY A 172 -5.85 28.11 -13.49
N ALA A 173 -5.14 28.45 -14.58
CA ALA A 173 -3.68 28.33 -14.76
C ALA A 173 -2.76 28.75 -13.59
N SER A 174 -3.18 29.71 -12.73
CA SER A 174 -2.42 30.10 -11.52
C SER A 174 -2.24 28.95 -10.51
N MET A 175 -3.16 27.98 -10.50
CA MET A 175 -3.10 26.80 -9.63
C MET A 175 -2.24 25.66 -10.21
N LEU A 176 -1.74 25.79 -11.45
CA LEU A 176 -0.78 24.83 -12.01
C LEU A 176 0.65 25.08 -11.51
N ALA A 177 0.91 26.21 -10.85
CA ALA A 177 2.15 26.42 -10.12
C ALA A 177 2.34 25.26 -9.13
N ASP A 178 3.50 24.59 -9.19
CA ASP A 178 3.87 23.43 -8.39
C ASP A 178 3.01 22.17 -8.61
N ALA A 179 2.16 22.15 -9.64
CA ALA A 179 1.48 20.93 -10.06
C ALA A 179 2.42 20.04 -10.88
N GLN A 180 2.35 18.74 -10.64
CA GLN A 180 3.06 17.71 -11.38
C GLN A 180 2.09 16.97 -12.29
N LYS A 181 2.58 16.32 -13.34
CA LYS A 181 1.74 15.41 -14.13
C LYS A 181 1.64 14.06 -13.46
N LEU A 182 0.43 13.53 -13.39
CA LEU A 182 0.13 12.14 -13.07
C LEU A 182 -0.23 11.43 -14.37
N ALA A 183 0.36 10.27 -14.63
CA ALA A 183 0.06 9.43 -15.76
C ALA A 183 -0.39 8.05 -15.29
N VAL A 184 -1.46 7.52 -15.89
CA VAL A 184 -1.88 6.12 -15.71
C VAL A 184 -1.90 5.44 -17.08
N ILE A 185 -1.18 4.33 -17.20
CA ILE A 185 -1.00 3.58 -18.46
C ILE A 185 -1.51 2.15 -18.28
N ASP A 186 -2.43 1.75 -19.14
CA ASP A 186 -2.92 0.37 -19.22
C ASP A 186 -1.76 -0.58 -19.54
N ARG A 187 -1.45 -1.46 -18.58
CA ARG A 187 -0.39 -2.46 -18.74
C ARG A 187 -0.89 -3.83 -19.16
N TYR A 188 -2.21 -4.05 -19.21
CA TYR A 188 -2.80 -5.34 -19.54
C TYR A 188 -3.05 -5.47 -21.03
N GLU A 189 -3.55 -4.43 -21.70
CA GLU A 189 -3.73 -4.42 -23.15
C GLU A 189 -2.76 -3.48 -23.86
N GLY A 190 -2.18 -2.52 -23.14
CA GLY A 190 -1.25 -1.54 -23.72
C GLY A 190 -1.94 -0.53 -24.65
N LYS A 191 -3.25 -0.27 -24.43
CA LYS A 191 -4.07 0.53 -25.35
C LYS A 191 -4.35 1.94 -24.85
N CYS A 192 -4.48 2.12 -23.55
CA CYS A 192 -4.96 3.35 -22.95
C CYS A 192 -3.88 4.02 -22.10
N LEU A 193 -3.84 5.35 -22.17
CA LEU A 193 -2.99 6.20 -21.34
C LEU A 193 -3.78 7.48 -21.07
N SER A 194 -3.78 7.91 -19.82
CA SER A 194 -4.38 9.17 -19.42
C SER A 194 -3.43 9.98 -18.55
N CYS A 195 -3.49 11.30 -18.69
CA CYS A 195 -2.69 12.23 -17.90
C CYS A 195 -3.56 13.32 -17.29
N ALA A 196 -3.26 13.67 -16.05
CA ALA A 196 -3.88 14.79 -15.33
C ALA A 196 -2.84 15.52 -14.48
N TYR A 197 -3.25 16.62 -13.84
CA TYR A 197 -2.40 17.33 -12.89
C TYR A 197 -2.65 16.85 -11.46
N VAL A 198 -1.58 16.78 -10.68
CA VAL A 198 -1.60 16.40 -9.27
C VAL A 198 -0.72 17.33 -8.43
N LYS A 199 -1.15 17.60 -7.20
CA LYS A 199 -0.41 18.37 -6.19
C LYS A 199 -0.18 17.54 -4.93
N GLY A 200 0.87 17.90 -4.18
CA GLY A 200 1.20 17.32 -2.88
C GLY A 200 2.48 16.47 -2.86
N PHE A 201 2.95 15.97 -4.02
CA PHE A 201 4.16 15.15 -4.08
C PHE A 201 5.44 15.97 -3.92
N GLY A 202 5.57 17.09 -4.61
CA GLY A 202 6.70 18.02 -4.48
C GLY A 202 8.03 17.53 -5.06
N LEU A 203 8.03 16.54 -5.95
CA LEU A 203 9.26 16.00 -6.52
C LEU A 203 9.98 17.05 -7.36
N ARG A 204 11.32 17.09 -7.28
CA ARG A 204 12.20 18.03 -7.96
C ARG A 204 13.36 17.29 -8.62
N GLY A 205 13.50 17.42 -9.94
CA GLY A 205 14.57 16.77 -10.69
C GLY A 205 14.49 15.24 -10.70
N CYS A 206 13.33 14.66 -10.34
CA CYS A 206 13.09 13.23 -10.42
C CYS A 206 11.66 12.91 -10.90
N ALA A 207 11.43 11.63 -11.18
CA ALA A 207 10.12 11.03 -11.36
C ALA A 207 10.09 9.63 -10.73
N ILE A 208 8.88 9.13 -10.49
CA ILE A 208 8.62 7.77 -10.02
C ILE A 208 7.52 7.14 -10.87
N ALA A 209 7.67 5.86 -11.18
CA ALA A 209 6.66 5.01 -11.79
C ALA A 209 6.55 3.69 -11.04
N GLN A 210 5.34 3.15 -10.90
CA GLN A 210 5.11 1.85 -10.28
C GLN A 210 3.93 1.11 -10.89
N THR A 211 3.90 -0.21 -10.70
CA THR A 211 2.75 -1.06 -11.07
C THR A 211 1.78 -1.32 -9.92
N ILE A 212 2.08 -0.80 -8.72
CA ILE A 212 1.17 -0.81 -7.59
C ILE A 212 0.27 0.44 -7.70
N ALA A 213 -0.92 0.27 -8.27
CA ALA A 213 -1.93 1.32 -8.38
C ALA A 213 -3.31 0.77 -8.03
N HIS A 214 -3.74 0.93 -6.77
CA HIS A 214 -4.98 0.34 -6.28
C HIS A 214 -6.19 0.76 -7.11
N ASP A 215 -7.10 -0.13 -7.53
CA ASP A 215 -7.04 -1.61 -7.49
C ASP A 215 -6.90 -2.22 -8.89
N SER A 216 -6.85 -1.39 -9.93
CA SER A 216 -6.65 -1.88 -11.30
C SER A 216 -5.20 -2.31 -11.53
N HIS A 217 -4.26 -1.76 -10.75
CA HIS A 217 -2.83 -1.98 -10.83
C HIS A 217 -2.32 -1.79 -12.25
N ASN A 218 -2.65 -0.64 -12.85
CA ASN A 218 -2.00 -0.18 -14.07
C ASN A 218 -0.65 0.47 -13.74
N ILE A 219 0.15 0.85 -14.74
CA ILE A 219 1.32 1.69 -14.46
C ILE A 219 0.79 3.04 -14.00
N ILE A 220 1.31 3.56 -12.90
CA ILE A 220 1.08 4.92 -12.45
C ILE A 220 2.41 5.64 -12.27
N ALA A 221 2.50 6.89 -12.73
CA ALA A 221 3.73 7.66 -12.65
C ALA A 221 3.47 9.14 -12.38
N THR A 222 4.39 9.79 -11.66
CA THR A 222 4.41 11.24 -11.44
C THR A 222 5.86 11.74 -11.39
N GLY A 223 6.08 13.01 -11.70
CA GLY A 223 7.43 13.55 -11.78
C GLY A 223 7.48 15.04 -12.01
N SER A 224 8.68 15.58 -11.91
CA SER A 224 8.93 17.03 -12.05
C SER A 224 8.91 17.51 -13.51
N ASP A 225 9.17 16.63 -14.47
CA ASP A 225 9.05 16.90 -15.89
C ASP A 225 8.69 15.64 -16.70
N ASP A 226 8.26 15.87 -17.94
CA ASP A 226 7.79 14.82 -18.85
C ASP A 226 8.89 13.83 -19.23
N TRP A 227 10.14 14.27 -19.39
CA TRP A 227 11.23 13.41 -19.81
C TRP A 227 11.55 12.39 -18.71
N LEU A 228 11.63 12.83 -17.47
CA LEU A 228 11.84 11.94 -16.33
C LEU A 228 10.68 10.97 -16.13
N ILE A 229 9.43 11.41 -16.31
CA ILE A 229 8.26 10.50 -16.24
C ILE A 229 8.37 9.41 -17.31
N VAL A 230 8.69 9.80 -18.56
CA VAL A 230 8.88 8.84 -19.67
C VAL A 230 9.99 7.84 -19.34
N GLU A 231 11.12 8.31 -18.85
CA GLU A 231 12.25 7.45 -18.51
C GLU A 231 11.91 6.48 -17.37
N ALA A 232 11.21 6.94 -16.33
CA ALA A 232 10.76 6.08 -15.24
C ALA A 232 9.74 5.03 -15.72
N VAL A 233 8.76 5.42 -16.54
CA VAL A 233 7.76 4.50 -17.12
C VAL A 233 8.43 3.46 -18.04
N ASN A 234 9.34 3.89 -18.92
CA ASN A 234 10.02 2.99 -19.84
C ASN A 234 10.96 2.03 -19.10
N GLY A 235 11.66 2.50 -18.06
CA GLY A 235 12.45 1.66 -17.17
C GLY A 235 11.57 0.62 -16.45
N LEU A 236 10.38 1.01 -15.99
CA LEU A 236 9.43 0.11 -15.35
C LEU A 236 8.88 -0.96 -16.31
N ILE A 237 8.65 -0.60 -17.58
CA ILE A 237 8.27 -1.54 -18.65
C ILE A 237 9.40 -2.53 -18.89
N ASP A 238 10.65 -2.07 -19.01
CA ASP A 238 11.83 -2.94 -19.19
C ASP A 238 12.05 -3.87 -17.99
N LEU A 239 11.79 -3.38 -16.77
CA LEU A 239 11.82 -4.16 -15.53
C LEU A 239 10.73 -5.25 -15.50
N GLY A 240 9.64 -5.05 -16.26
CA GLY A 240 8.49 -5.95 -16.35
C GLY A 240 7.53 -5.87 -15.15
N GLY A 241 7.54 -4.74 -14.44
CA GLY A 241 6.74 -4.51 -13.23
C GLY A 241 7.59 -4.32 -11.97
N GLY A 242 7.17 -3.41 -11.10
CA GLY A 242 7.98 -2.95 -9.99
C GLY A 242 7.74 -1.51 -9.57
N ILE A 243 8.82 -0.91 -9.07
CA ILE A 243 8.93 0.52 -8.79
C ILE A 243 10.24 1.00 -9.43
N VAL A 244 10.17 2.12 -10.15
CA VAL A 244 11.32 2.81 -10.73
C VAL A 244 11.25 4.28 -10.34
N ALA A 245 12.26 4.78 -9.66
CA ALA A 245 12.45 6.21 -9.43
C ALA A 245 13.74 6.68 -10.11
N ARG A 246 13.69 7.82 -10.80
CA ARG A 246 14.76 8.23 -11.70
C ARG A 246 15.01 9.73 -11.66
N SER A 247 16.27 10.10 -11.67
CA SER A 247 16.80 11.44 -11.92
C SER A 247 17.74 11.39 -13.14
N PRO A 248 18.28 12.52 -13.62
CA PRO A 248 19.24 12.49 -14.73
C PRO A 248 20.52 11.69 -14.45
N SER A 249 20.90 11.50 -13.18
CA SER A 249 22.16 10.86 -12.78
C SER A 249 21.99 9.51 -12.08
N GLU A 250 20.80 9.16 -11.62
CA GLU A 250 20.56 7.97 -10.79
C GLU A 250 19.21 7.32 -11.08
N SER A 251 19.13 6.00 -10.88
CA SER A 251 17.92 5.19 -10.99
C SER A 251 17.85 4.21 -9.83
N ILE A 252 16.71 4.18 -9.12
CA ILE A 252 16.38 3.15 -8.13
C ILE A 252 15.33 2.23 -8.73
N GLU A 253 15.66 0.94 -8.83
CA GLU A 253 14.81 -0.07 -9.45
C GLU A 253 14.54 -1.24 -8.49
N ILE A 254 13.25 -1.51 -8.27
CA ILE A 254 12.74 -2.56 -7.41
C ILE A 254 11.84 -3.47 -8.23
N ALA A 255 12.36 -4.65 -8.61
CA ALA A 255 11.59 -5.63 -9.37
C ALA A 255 10.51 -6.28 -8.48
N LEU A 256 9.27 -6.22 -8.95
CA LEU A 256 8.13 -6.95 -8.38
C LEU A 256 7.71 -8.02 -9.39
N ASP A 257 8.49 -9.10 -9.45
CA ASP A 257 8.42 -10.14 -10.48
C ASP A 257 7.20 -11.08 -10.36
N VAL A 258 6.41 -10.95 -9.29
CA VAL A 258 5.11 -11.59 -9.15
C VAL A 258 4.02 -10.55 -9.45
N SER A 259 3.50 -10.60 -10.67
CA SER A 259 2.40 -9.76 -11.17
C SER A 259 2.64 -8.23 -11.12
N GLY A 260 3.88 -7.77 -10.92
CA GLY A 260 4.17 -6.35 -10.69
C GLY A 260 3.74 -5.86 -9.30
N LEU A 261 3.46 -6.77 -8.36
CA LEU A 261 2.93 -6.44 -7.03
C LEU A 261 3.80 -6.98 -5.89
N MET A 262 4.37 -8.18 -6.04
CA MET A 262 5.23 -8.80 -5.03
C MET A 262 6.59 -9.16 -5.62
N SER A 263 7.58 -9.31 -4.76
CA SER A 263 8.94 -9.71 -5.13
C SER A 263 9.26 -11.11 -4.62
N THR A 264 10.04 -11.87 -5.39
CA THR A 264 10.66 -13.12 -4.92
C THR A 264 11.97 -12.90 -4.15
N MET A 265 12.43 -11.65 -4.01
CA MET A 265 13.61 -11.30 -3.21
C MET A 265 13.44 -11.68 -1.73
N ALA A 266 14.56 -11.88 -1.04
CA ALA A 266 14.54 -11.97 0.42
C ALA A 266 13.95 -10.68 1.01
N PRO A 267 13.12 -10.75 2.05
CA PRO A 267 12.51 -9.57 2.66
C PRO A 267 13.53 -8.49 3.02
N GLU A 268 14.70 -8.86 3.54
CA GLU A 268 15.75 -7.93 3.96
C GLU A 268 16.34 -7.17 2.77
N ASP A 269 16.46 -7.82 1.61
CA ASP A 269 16.95 -7.21 0.38
C ASP A 269 15.91 -6.22 -0.18
N LEU A 270 14.64 -6.61 -0.16
CA LEU A 270 13.53 -5.75 -0.55
C LEU A 270 13.42 -4.54 0.38
N GLY A 271 13.52 -4.74 1.69
CA GLY A 271 13.49 -3.66 2.69
C GLY A 271 14.63 -2.66 2.51
N ARG A 272 15.86 -3.13 2.24
CA ARG A 272 17.00 -2.24 1.93
C ARG A 272 16.77 -1.41 0.67
N LYS A 273 16.16 -1.99 -0.36
CA LYS A 273 15.80 -1.30 -1.61
C LYS A 273 14.70 -0.26 -1.40
N LEU A 274 13.65 -0.59 -0.65
CA LEU A 274 12.59 0.36 -0.29
C LEU A 274 13.15 1.53 0.52
N GLY A 275 14.00 1.27 1.53
CA GLY A 275 14.65 2.34 2.28
C GLY A 275 15.59 3.21 1.43
N ALA A 276 16.20 2.66 0.37
CA ALA A 276 16.99 3.45 -0.58
C ALA A 276 16.10 4.33 -1.48
N LEU A 277 14.94 3.79 -1.91
CA LEU A 277 13.93 4.54 -2.65
C LEU A 277 13.39 5.72 -1.82
N ASP A 278 13.06 5.51 -0.54
CA ASP A 278 12.54 6.58 0.32
C ASP A 278 13.57 7.71 0.49
N ARG A 279 14.85 7.37 0.69
CA ARG A 279 15.94 8.36 0.75
C ARG A 279 16.06 9.13 -0.57
N PHE A 280 16.07 8.42 -1.70
CA PHE A 280 16.13 9.03 -3.02
C PHE A 280 15.00 10.05 -3.21
N LEU A 281 13.76 9.67 -2.91
CA LEU A 281 12.60 10.56 -3.06
C LEU A 281 12.67 11.77 -2.13
N SER A 282 13.08 11.55 -0.87
CA SER A 282 13.26 12.62 0.12
C SER A 282 14.32 13.64 -0.32
N GLU A 283 15.46 13.17 -0.83
CA GLU A 283 16.55 14.04 -1.34
C GLU A 283 16.09 14.86 -2.55
N HIS A 284 15.17 14.31 -3.35
CA HIS A 284 14.55 14.97 -4.49
C HIS A 284 13.26 15.73 -4.12
N GLY A 285 13.05 16.06 -2.84
CA GLY A 285 12.03 17.02 -2.41
C GLY A 285 10.63 16.46 -2.17
N ALA A 286 10.45 15.13 -2.15
CA ALA A 286 9.18 14.53 -1.78
C ALA A 286 8.66 15.10 -0.45
N MET A 287 7.45 15.65 -0.47
CA MET A 287 6.81 16.25 0.72
C MET A 287 6.07 15.21 1.56
N MET A 288 5.77 14.06 0.96
CA MET A 288 4.97 13.00 1.59
C MET A 288 5.87 11.98 2.26
N GLN A 289 5.53 11.61 3.50
CA GLN A 289 6.21 10.52 4.22
C GLN A 289 6.04 9.19 3.49
N ASN A 290 4.89 8.95 2.86
CA ASN A 290 4.57 7.70 2.17
C ASN A 290 4.29 7.94 0.67
N THR A 291 5.29 8.42 -0.08
CA THR A 291 5.12 8.77 -1.51
C THR A 291 4.65 7.59 -2.37
N VAL A 292 5.23 6.40 -2.21
CA VAL A 292 4.88 5.17 -2.94
C VAL A 292 3.41 4.78 -2.72
N THR A 293 2.99 4.73 -1.46
CA THR A 293 1.61 4.44 -1.08
C THR A 293 0.65 5.52 -1.58
N THR A 294 0.97 6.79 -1.38
CA THR A 294 0.05 7.86 -1.77
C THR A 294 -0.18 7.85 -3.28
N LEU A 295 0.88 7.61 -4.05
CA LEU A 295 0.79 7.43 -5.50
C LEU A 295 -0.11 6.24 -5.87
N SER A 296 -0.03 5.11 -5.16
CA SER A 296 -0.82 3.93 -5.50
C SER A 296 -2.32 4.17 -5.37
N PHE A 297 -2.75 5.03 -4.44
CA PHE A 297 -4.17 5.37 -4.24
C PHE A 297 -4.69 6.47 -5.18
N MET A 298 -3.86 7.12 -5.99
CA MET A 298 -4.33 8.14 -6.95
C MET A 298 -5.17 7.55 -8.09
N ALA A 299 -5.13 6.23 -8.27
CA ALA A 299 -5.90 5.49 -9.26
C ALA A 299 -7.13 4.74 -8.73
N LEU A 300 -7.43 4.86 -7.43
CA LEU A 300 -8.51 4.11 -6.80
C LEU A 300 -9.86 4.82 -6.94
N LEU A 301 -10.61 4.47 -8.00
CA LEU A 301 -11.83 5.17 -8.43
C LEU A 301 -13.05 5.09 -7.49
N VAL A 302 -12.92 4.38 -6.36
CA VAL A 302 -14.00 4.18 -5.39
C VAL A 302 -13.80 4.98 -4.10
N ILE A 303 -12.73 5.78 -4.01
CA ILE A 303 -12.44 6.64 -2.87
C ILE A 303 -12.44 8.12 -3.31
N PRO A 304 -13.20 9.00 -2.65
CA PRO A 304 -13.29 10.42 -3.01
C PRO A 304 -11.96 11.19 -2.98
N HIS A 305 -11.86 12.35 -3.63
CA HIS A 305 -12.88 13.01 -4.47
C HIS A 305 -12.55 12.91 -5.97
N LEU A 306 -11.28 13.09 -6.36
CA LEU A 306 -10.84 13.10 -7.76
C LEU A 306 -9.68 12.12 -7.97
N LYS A 307 -9.77 11.24 -8.96
CA LYS A 307 -8.81 10.15 -9.22
C LYS A 307 -8.54 9.99 -10.72
N LEU A 308 -7.44 9.33 -11.08
CA LEU A 308 -7.07 9.09 -12.48
C LEU A 308 -7.06 7.60 -12.80
N SER A 309 -7.70 7.17 -13.88
CA SER A 309 -7.50 5.82 -14.45
C SER A 309 -6.84 5.90 -15.82
N ASP A 310 -6.48 4.74 -16.37
CA ASP A 310 -6.03 4.61 -17.77
C ASP A 310 -7.06 5.13 -18.78
N LYS A 311 -8.35 5.20 -18.39
CA LYS A 311 -9.47 5.63 -19.25
C LYS A 311 -9.84 7.11 -19.11
N GLY A 312 -9.21 7.84 -18.20
CA GLY A 312 -9.54 9.25 -17.98
C GLY A 312 -9.56 9.66 -16.51
N LEU A 313 -9.72 10.97 -16.33
CA LEU A 313 -9.93 11.61 -15.02
C LEU A 313 -11.36 11.35 -14.53
N PHE A 314 -11.47 10.90 -13.29
CA PHE A 314 -12.71 10.39 -12.71
C PHE A 314 -13.08 11.16 -11.44
N ASP A 315 -14.28 11.72 -11.44
CA ASP A 315 -14.92 12.35 -10.29
C ASP A 315 -15.72 11.28 -9.55
N VAL A 316 -15.29 10.95 -8.33
CA VAL A 316 -15.88 9.88 -7.52
C VAL A 316 -17.21 10.32 -6.92
N ASP A 317 -17.36 11.60 -6.58
CA ASP A 317 -18.57 12.12 -5.95
C ASP A 317 -19.77 12.06 -6.90
N SER A 318 -19.54 12.43 -8.17
CA SER A 318 -20.54 12.30 -9.23
C SER A 318 -20.47 10.98 -10.00
N PHE A 319 -19.54 10.10 -9.62
CA PHE A 319 -19.31 8.75 -10.13
C PHE A 319 -19.24 8.67 -11.67
N LYS A 320 -18.48 9.58 -12.28
CA LYS A 320 -18.34 9.68 -13.74
C LYS A 320 -16.96 10.19 -14.16
N PHE A 321 -16.58 9.89 -15.39
CA PHE A 321 -15.45 10.51 -16.05
C PHE A 321 -15.75 11.98 -16.38
N ILE A 322 -14.79 12.87 -16.15
CA ILE A 322 -14.87 14.28 -16.58
C ILE A 322 -14.83 14.38 -18.11
N ASP A 323 -14.02 13.52 -18.73
CA ASP A 323 -14.03 13.25 -20.18
C ASP A 323 -13.63 11.80 -20.39
N LYS A 324 -14.23 11.11 -21.35
CA LYS A 324 -13.82 9.74 -21.71
C LYS A 324 -12.68 9.81 -22.72
N CYS A 325 -11.61 9.03 -22.50
CA CYS A 325 -10.63 8.72 -23.54
C CYS A 325 -11.28 8.05 -24.75
#